data_AF-A0AAW5JNN8-F1
#
_entry.id   AF-A0AAW5JNN8-F1
#
_cell.length_a   1.000
_cell.length_b   1.000
_cell.length_c   1.000
_cell.angle_alpha   90.00
_cell.angle_beta   90.00
_cell.angle_gamma   90.00
#
_symmetry.space_group_name_H-M   'P 1'
#
loop_
_entity.id
_entity.type
_entity.pdbx_description
1 polymer ?
#
loop_
_entity_poly.entity_id
_entity_poly.type
_entity_poly.pdbx_seq_one_letter_code
_entity_poly.pdbx_strand_id
1 'polypeptide(L)'
;MTEENYNYRTSQSLLRNQFPGKGKLQIPIIPKFQEQPGDFDDLLLIGFDKTHLEDQNHLDRMVHFFLYDYRFERVWKNPDSDIEKLSRYRAVLSPDFSMYLEMAPVMQLYNVFRNRWCGAYWASKGIRIIPTVNWGNEFTFDFCFEGIEKGSVVAVSTYMASEHDNREAQKEWFMAGYNEMLRRIEPEKIICYNTPFPEMQGNIVPVDYERSSWRYMSYERSFRREDLEAFKTGGATSGNYDTIAPYLIGKGGGSAYGGKWRPSPKKPEDQRFLGKPGEIKTTYKNGYRVETKIGEDGRAMVERHYTDHKQPWAHTNPHDHTIRWDNPAGFPDPQPALNYPDGAPEFKQFRGMYYMKNTIVPANTYEQNRFITISDFKTCMRWHGEVEFTWNGSTYSITHRKGKIAISLSYRQETEKLCDTADEVLDYMVGSDRLRDVITQVTVIDRTI
;
A
#
# COMPACT_ATOMS: atom_id res chain seq x y z
N MET A 1 -37.85 -20.18 22.85
CA MET A 1 -36.51 -20.17 22.23
C MET A 1 -36.27 -21.58 21.72
N THR A 2 -35.91 -21.77 20.46
CA THR A 2 -35.61 -23.12 19.92
C THR A 2 -34.26 -23.59 20.48
N GLU A 3 -34.06 -24.91 20.52
CA GLU A 3 -32.77 -25.51 20.90
C GLU A 3 -31.64 -25.04 19.97
N GLU A 4 -31.92 -24.93 18.68
CA GLU A 4 -31.01 -24.36 17.69
C GLU A 4 -30.59 -22.92 18.02
N ASN A 5 -31.55 -22.06 18.40
CA ASN A 5 -31.27 -20.69 18.81
C ASN A 5 -30.46 -20.64 20.12
N TYR A 6 -30.71 -21.57 21.06
CA TYR A 6 -29.91 -21.67 22.27
C TYR A 6 -28.47 -22.08 21.91
N ASN A 7 -28.29 -23.17 21.17
CA ASN A 7 -26.99 -23.69 20.76
C ASN A 7 -26.17 -22.65 19.98
N TYR A 8 -26.79 -21.91 19.07
CA TYR A 8 -26.12 -20.83 18.33
C TYR A 8 -25.66 -19.71 19.28
N ARG A 9 -26.56 -19.23 20.16
CA ARG A 9 -26.27 -18.12 21.08
C ARG A 9 -25.25 -18.47 22.17
N THR A 10 -25.15 -19.75 22.54
CA THR A 10 -24.15 -20.24 23.50
C THR A 10 -22.91 -20.81 22.82
N SER A 11 -22.82 -20.75 21.49
CA SER A 11 -21.68 -21.29 20.75
C SER A 11 -20.43 -20.45 21.01
N GLN A 12 -19.30 -21.13 21.21
CA GLN A 12 -18.01 -20.46 21.40
C GLN A 12 -17.51 -19.76 20.13
N SER A 13 -17.95 -20.21 18.96
CA SER A 13 -17.68 -19.54 17.69
C SER A 13 -18.35 -18.17 17.58
N LEU A 14 -19.52 -17.98 18.21
CA LEU A 14 -20.19 -16.69 18.32
C LEU A 14 -19.65 -15.85 19.49
N LEU A 15 -19.64 -16.44 20.70
CA LEU A 15 -19.37 -15.69 21.94
C LEU A 15 -17.90 -15.30 22.11
N ARG A 16 -16.97 -16.11 21.58
CA ARG A 16 -15.53 -15.86 21.64
C ARG A 16 -15.02 -15.58 23.06
N ASN A 17 -15.66 -16.16 24.07
CA ASN A 17 -15.43 -15.84 25.49
C ASN A 17 -14.72 -16.95 26.27
N GLN A 18 -14.20 -17.99 25.61
CA GLN A 18 -13.52 -19.10 26.30
C GLN A 18 -12.16 -18.73 26.91
N PHE A 19 -11.56 -17.60 26.49
CA PHE A 19 -10.25 -17.17 26.97
C PHE A 19 -10.38 -15.89 27.79
N PRO A 20 -10.07 -15.93 29.10
CA PRO A 20 -10.17 -14.75 29.94
C PRO A 20 -9.11 -13.72 29.55
N GLY A 21 -9.49 -12.45 29.63
CA GLY A 21 -8.60 -11.31 29.47
C GLY A 21 -8.43 -10.52 30.76
N LYS A 22 -7.66 -9.45 30.69
CA LYS A 22 -7.52 -8.46 31.78
C LYS A 22 -8.28 -7.17 31.43
N GLY A 23 -8.57 -6.38 32.46
CA GLY A 23 -9.17 -5.05 32.31
C GLY A 23 -10.60 -5.06 31.78
N LYS A 24 -11.05 -3.90 31.31
CA LYS A 24 -12.44 -3.67 30.87
C LYS A 24 -12.78 -4.35 29.54
N LEU A 25 -11.78 -4.51 28.67
CA LEU A 25 -11.95 -5.03 27.32
C LEU A 25 -11.89 -6.56 27.26
N GLN A 26 -11.41 -7.22 28.32
CA GLN A 26 -11.31 -8.68 28.41
C GLN A 26 -10.61 -9.29 27.18
N ILE A 27 -9.59 -8.62 26.67
CA ILE A 27 -8.81 -9.09 25.52
C ILE A 27 -8.05 -10.36 25.93
N PRO A 28 -8.20 -11.49 25.20
CA PRO A 28 -7.56 -12.76 25.53
C PRO A 28 -6.05 -12.65 25.72
N ILE A 29 -5.51 -13.36 26.68
CA ILE A 29 -4.06 -13.42 26.89
C ILE A 29 -3.47 -14.55 26.03
N ILE A 30 -2.51 -14.23 25.18
CA ILE A 30 -1.65 -15.22 24.53
C ILE A 30 -0.60 -15.66 25.57
N PRO A 31 -0.50 -16.96 25.90
CA PRO A 31 0.51 -17.45 26.84
C PRO A 31 1.93 -17.09 26.40
N LYS A 32 2.78 -16.69 27.35
CA LYS A 32 4.19 -16.38 27.09
C LYS A 32 4.91 -17.53 26.37
N PHE A 33 5.54 -17.20 25.24
CA PHE A 33 6.33 -18.14 24.44
C PHE A 33 7.46 -18.77 25.26
N GLN A 34 7.51 -20.09 25.30
CA GLN A 34 8.58 -20.86 25.95
C GLN A 34 9.62 -21.22 24.89
N GLU A 35 10.73 -20.49 24.91
CA GLU A 35 11.87 -20.70 24.02
C GLU A 35 12.52 -22.05 24.26
N GLN A 36 12.85 -22.72 23.17
CA GLN A 36 13.64 -23.93 23.11
C GLN A 36 14.98 -23.61 22.44
N PRO A 37 16.07 -24.33 22.79
CA PRO A 37 17.35 -24.17 22.12
C PRO A 37 17.20 -24.29 20.59
N GLY A 38 17.72 -23.32 19.86
CA GLY A 38 17.67 -23.29 18.39
C GLY A 38 16.42 -22.67 17.77
N ASP A 39 15.47 -22.16 18.55
CA ASP A 39 14.28 -21.51 17.98
C ASP A 39 14.60 -20.27 17.14
N PHE A 40 15.65 -19.54 17.52
CA PHE A 40 16.02 -18.25 16.93
C PHE A 40 17.33 -18.31 16.12
N ASP A 41 17.94 -19.48 16.02
CA ASP A 41 19.17 -19.68 15.26
C ASP A 41 18.83 -19.71 13.76
N ASP A 42 19.42 -18.79 12.98
CA ASP A 42 19.12 -18.60 11.54
C ASP A 42 17.60 -18.55 11.25
N LEU A 43 16.86 -17.81 12.09
CA LEU A 43 15.40 -17.76 12.01
C LEU A 43 14.91 -17.29 10.64
N LEU A 44 14.19 -18.17 9.95
CA LEU A 44 13.44 -17.87 8.74
C LEU A 44 11.94 -18.00 8.99
N LEU A 45 11.17 -17.17 8.28
CA LEU A 45 9.71 -17.22 8.32
C LEU A 45 9.14 -17.79 7.02
N ILE A 46 7.89 -18.25 7.09
CA ILE A 46 7.06 -18.66 5.95
C ILE A 46 5.69 -17.98 6.02
N GLY A 47 5.25 -17.39 4.90
CA GLY A 47 3.93 -16.77 4.83
C GLY A 47 2.83 -17.82 4.97
N PHE A 48 1.80 -17.54 5.77
CA PHE A 48 0.64 -18.43 5.94
C PHE A 48 0.02 -18.88 4.60
N ASP A 49 -0.01 -18.01 3.60
CA ASP A 49 -0.52 -18.29 2.25
C ASP A 49 0.31 -19.30 1.45
N LYS A 50 1.49 -19.69 1.96
CA LYS A 50 2.39 -20.70 1.39
C LYS A 50 2.45 -21.99 2.18
N THR A 51 1.67 -22.10 3.25
CA THR A 51 1.62 -23.30 4.09
C THR A 51 0.61 -24.31 3.55
N HIS A 52 0.98 -25.60 3.54
CA HIS A 52 0.11 -26.71 3.14
C HIS A 52 0.22 -27.92 4.09
N LEU A 53 -0.87 -28.70 4.19
CA LEU A 53 -0.90 -29.94 4.98
C LEU A 53 0.11 -30.99 4.50
N GLU A 54 0.46 -30.96 3.21
CA GLU A 54 1.36 -31.92 2.59
C GLU A 54 2.84 -31.50 2.65
N ASP A 55 3.14 -30.27 3.13
CA ASP A 55 4.49 -29.71 3.13
C ASP A 55 5.47 -30.63 3.87
N GLN A 56 6.57 -31.00 3.22
CA GLN A 56 7.67 -31.75 3.85
C GLN A 56 8.92 -30.90 4.06
N ASN A 57 8.94 -29.70 3.46
CA ASN A 57 10.06 -28.77 3.52
C ASN A 57 9.69 -27.57 4.41
N HIS A 58 10.68 -26.91 5.00
CA HIS A 58 10.53 -25.64 5.74
C HIS A 58 9.70 -25.73 7.03
N LEU A 59 9.45 -26.92 7.56
CA LEU A 59 8.74 -27.13 8.84
C LEU A 59 9.54 -26.56 10.04
N ASP A 60 10.84 -26.35 9.86
CA ASP A 60 11.72 -25.65 10.78
C ASP A 60 11.48 -24.13 10.84
N ARG A 61 10.72 -23.55 9.90
CA ARG A 61 10.39 -22.12 9.89
C ARG A 61 9.20 -21.79 10.79
N MET A 62 9.09 -20.53 11.19
CA MET A 62 7.88 -20.03 11.86
C MET A 62 6.89 -19.42 10.86
N VAL A 63 5.60 -19.68 11.04
CA VAL A 63 4.54 -19.15 10.16
C VAL A 63 4.23 -17.71 10.52
N HIS A 64 4.19 -16.81 9.54
CA HIS A 64 3.84 -15.39 9.75
C HIS A 64 2.61 -14.96 8.94
N PHE A 65 1.99 -13.87 9.42
CA PHE A 65 0.79 -13.28 8.84
C PHE A 65 0.99 -11.84 8.35
N PHE A 66 2.25 -11.39 8.16
CA PHE A 66 2.59 -10.12 7.47
C PHE A 66 2.21 -10.17 5.97
N LEU A 67 0.92 -10.33 5.71
CA LEU A 67 0.25 -10.60 4.44
C LEU A 67 -0.98 -9.70 4.37
N TYR A 68 -1.67 -9.73 3.24
CA TYR A 68 -2.97 -9.06 3.17
C TYR A 68 -4.01 -9.83 4.01
N ASP A 69 -4.83 -9.11 4.78
CA ASP A 69 -5.87 -9.66 5.68
C ASP A 69 -6.73 -10.71 4.98
N TYR A 70 -7.13 -10.46 3.73
CA TYR A 70 -7.97 -11.39 2.95
C TYR A 70 -7.32 -12.77 2.72
N ARG A 71 -5.98 -12.87 2.76
CA ARG A 71 -5.26 -14.15 2.59
C ARG A 71 -5.41 -15.06 3.81
N PHE A 72 -5.74 -14.50 4.97
CA PHE A 72 -5.85 -15.25 6.22
C PHE A 72 -7.13 -15.02 7.01
N GLU A 73 -8.05 -14.17 6.58
CA GLU A 73 -9.35 -13.90 7.25
C GLU A 73 -10.11 -15.19 7.64
N ARG A 74 -9.90 -16.30 6.90
CA ARG A 74 -10.45 -17.61 7.24
C ARG A 74 -10.09 -18.10 8.64
N VAL A 75 -8.93 -17.73 9.18
CA VAL A 75 -8.49 -18.14 10.53
C VAL A 75 -9.36 -17.57 11.64
N TRP A 76 -9.99 -16.42 11.39
CA TRP A 76 -10.96 -15.84 12.31
C TRP A 76 -12.32 -16.54 12.16
N LYS A 77 -12.77 -16.74 10.91
CA LYS A 77 -14.09 -17.31 10.59
C LYS A 77 -14.21 -18.79 10.96
N ASN A 78 -13.17 -19.57 10.68
CA ASN A 78 -13.08 -20.99 10.95
C ASN A 78 -11.71 -21.32 11.58
N PRO A 79 -11.53 -21.08 12.88
CA PRO A 79 -10.23 -21.21 13.53
C PRO A 79 -9.70 -22.64 13.62
N ASP A 80 -10.55 -23.65 13.37
CA ASP A 80 -10.17 -25.07 13.38
C ASP A 80 -9.48 -25.54 12.09
N SER A 81 -9.77 -24.89 10.94
CA SER A 81 -9.40 -25.41 9.62
C SER A 81 -7.90 -25.56 9.37
N ASP A 82 -7.08 -24.76 10.07
CA ASP A 82 -5.65 -24.69 9.83
C ASP A 82 -4.83 -25.25 11.01
N ILE A 83 -5.45 -25.77 12.08
CA ILE A 83 -4.74 -26.26 13.29
C ILE A 83 -3.74 -27.35 12.92
N GLU A 84 -4.19 -28.40 12.23
CA GLU A 84 -3.35 -29.55 11.89
C GLU A 84 -2.10 -29.10 11.11
N LYS A 85 -2.32 -28.27 10.08
CA LYS A 85 -1.25 -27.70 9.27
C LYS A 85 -0.29 -26.83 10.10
N LEU A 86 -0.82 -25.90 10.88
CA LEU A 86 -0.03 -24.94 11.66
C LEU A 86 0.78 -25.63 12.75
N SER A 87 0.27 -26.73 13.33
CA SER A 87 0.95 -27.49 14.38
C SER A 87 2.25 -28.17 13.94
N ARG A 88 2.48 -28.29 12.62
CA ARG A 88 3.67 -28.94 12.03
C ARG A 88 4.89 -28.03 11.99
N TYR A 89 4.71 -26.71 12.10
CA TYR A 89 5.79 -25.73 12.01
C TYR A 89 6.40 -25.44 13.39
N ARG A 90 7.64 -24.93 13.41
CA ARG A 90 8.39 -24.61 14.65
C ARG A 90 7.60 -23.76 15.64
N ALA A 91 6.96 -22.71 15.14
CA ALA A 91 6.04 -21.84 15.87
C ALA A 91 5.19 -21.04 14.89
N VAL A 92 4.18 -20.34 15.40
CA VAL A 92 3.25 -19.53 14.60
C VAL A 92 3.13 -18.14 15.21
N LEU A 93 3.32 -17.10 14.42
CA LEU A 93 3.01 -15.74 14.83
C LEU A 93 1.49 -15.57 14.85
N SER A 94 0.93 -14.85 15.82
CA SER A 94 -0.51 -14.57 15.81
C SER A 94 -0.91 -13.72 14.59
N PRO A 95 -2.17 -13.79 14.11
CA PRO A 95 -2.58 -13.12 12.87
C PRO A 95 -2.43 -11.59 12.96
N ASP A 96 -1.76 -10.98 11.97
CA ASP A 96 -1.52 -9.53 11.90
C ASP A 96 -2.65 -8.80 11.15
N PHE A 97 -3.84 -8.77 11.75
CA PHE A 97 -4.94 -7.97 11.19
C PHE A 97 -4.57 -6.49 11.13
N SER A 98 -4.91 -5.85 10.01
CA SER A 98 -4.42 -4.51 9.70
C SER A 98 -4.83 -3.44 10.72
N MET A 99 -3.94 -2.48 10.98
CA MET A 99 -4.13 -1.40 11.96
C MET A 99 -3.79 -0.04 11.33
N TYR A 100 -4.58 0.39 10.34
CA TYR A 100 -4.28 1.66 9.65
C TYR A 100 -4.65 2.90 10.46
N LEU A 101 -3.90 3.97 10.26
CA LEU A 101 -4.13 5.28 10.88
C LEU A 101 -5.53 5.84 10.58
N GLU A 102 -6.06 5.53 9.40
CA GLU A 102 -7.37 5.98 8.93
C GLU A 102 -8.52 5.08 9.37
N MET A 103 -8.25 3.93 10.00
CA MET A 103 -9.30 3.08 10.55
C MET A 103 -9.94 3.73 11.77
N ALA A 104 -11.26 3.57 11.91
CA ALA A 104 -11.95 3.94 13.14
C ALA A 104 -11.37 3.16 14.33
N PRO A 105 -11.22 3.77 15.53
CA PRO A 105 -10.63 3.10 16.70
C PRO A 105 -11.35 1.80 17.10
N VAL A 106 -12.66 1.71 16.89
CA VAL A 106 -13.44 0.48 17.14
C VAL A 106 -12.98 -0.69 16.25
N MET A 107 -12.57 -0.40 15.01
CA MET A 107 -12.08 -1.41 14.09
C MET A 107 -10.69 -1.88 14.47
N GLN A 108 -9.83 -0.94 14.87
CA GLN A 108 -8.50 -1.26 15.40
C GLN A 108 -8.61 -2.14 16.65
N LEU A 109 -9.51 -1.79 17.58
CA LEU A 109 -9.78 -2.61 18.77
C LEU A 109 -10.28 -4.01 18.41
N TYR A 110 -11.21 -4.12 17.46
CA TYR A 110 -11.68 -5.40 16.96
C TYR A 110 -10.54 -6.24 16.38
N ASN A 111 -9.61 -5.63 15.64
CA ASN A 111 -8.48 -6.33 15.02
C ASN A 111 -7.48 -6.84 16.06
N VAL A 112 -7.23 -6.06 17.12
CA VAL A 112 -6.46 -6.51 18.28
C VAL A 112 -7.14 -7.70 18.95
N PHE A 113 -8.46 -7.64 19.18
CA PHE A 113 -9.20 -8.77 19.76
C PHE A 113 -9.08 -10.04 18.90
N ARG A 114 -9.28 -9.93 17.58
CA ARG A 114 -9.17 -11.06 16.64
C ARG A 114 -7.78 -11.70 16.68
N ASN A 115 -6.73 -10.88 16.66
CA ASN A 115 -5.34 -11.33 16.78
C ASN A 115 -5.14 -12.13 18.07
N ARG A 116 -5.48 -11.54 19.22
CA ARG A 116 -5.26 -12.16 20.54
C ARG A 116 -6.09 -13.41 20.75
N TRP A 117 -7.35 -13.39 20.30
CA TRP A 117 -8.22 -14.55 20.39
C TRP A 117 -7.72 -15.73 19.55
N CYS A 118 -7.32 -15.50 18.29
CA CYS A 118 -6.76 -16.56 17.45
C CYS A 118 -5.48 -17.14 18.06
N GLY A 119 -4.59 -16.26 18.57
CA GLY A 119 -3.38 -16.70 19.26
C GLY A 119 -3.66 -17.54 20.51
N ALA A 120 -4.57 -17.09 21.39
CA ALA A 120 -4.95 -17.84 22.58
C ALA A 120 -5.64 -19.18 22.22
N TYR A 121 -6.47 -19.18 21.17
CA TYR A 121 -7.11 -20.39 20.67
C TYR A 121 -6.09 -21.42 20.20
N TRP A 122 -5.16 -21.03 19.35
CA TRP A 122 -4.13 -21.94 18.85
C TRP A 122 -3.17 -22.41 19.93
N ALA A 123 -2.82 -21.54 20.89
CA ALA A 123 -2.06 -21.94 22.07
C ALA A 123 -2.79 -23.02 22.88
N SER A 124 -4.12 -22.91 23.05
CA SER A 124 -4.94 -23.93 23.73
C SER A 124 -4.98 -25.28 23.00
N LYS A 125 -4.59 -25.30 21.72
CA LYS A 125 -4.49 -26.51 20.88
C LYS A 125 -3.06 -27.06 20.81
N GLY A 126 -2.15 -26.53 21.62
CA GLY A 126 -0.75 -26.99 21.70
C GLY A 126 0.19 -26.36 20.66
N ILE A 127 -0.28 -25.38 19.89
CA ILE A 127 0.59 -24.66 18.94
C ILE A 127 1.41 -23.63 19.72
N ARG A 128 2.71 -23.54 19.42
CA ARG A 128 3.62 -22.56 20.02
C ARG A 128 3.40 -21.20 19.35
N ILE A 129 2.80 -20.25 20.08
CA ILE A 129 2.41 -18.95 19.52
C ILE A 129 3.33 -17.82 19.99
N ILE A 130 3.73 -16.95 19.06
CA ILE A 130 4.37 -15.66 19.36
C ILE A 130 3.40 -14.54 18.97
N PRO A 131 3.05 -13.61 19.88
CA PRO A 131 2.16 -12.50 19.56
C PRO A 131 2.79 -11.54 18.54
N THR A 132 2.07 -11.28 17.45
CA THR A 132 2.35 -10.16 16.55
C THR A 132 1.77 -8.87 17.14
N VAL A 133 2.57 -7.80 17.13
CA VAL A 133 2.21 -6.49 17.67
C VAL A 133 2.15 -5.47 16.54
N ASN A 134 1.06 -4.72 16.51
CA ASN A 134 0.78 -3.69 15.54
C ASN A 134 -0.06 -2.60 16.22
N TRP A 135 0.01 -1.37 15.75
CA TRP A 135 -0.59 -0.20 16.38
C TRP A 135 -1.07 0.79 15.32
N GLY A 136 -2.09 1.57 15.68
CA GLY A 136 -2.50 2.74 14.92
C GLY A 136 -1.66 3.95 15.35
N ASN A 137 -2.33 5.01 15.77
CA ASN A 137 -1.69 6.14 16.45
C ASN A 137 -1.70 5.93 17.97
N GLU A 138 -1.32 6.97 18.72
CA GLU A 138 -1.18 6.97 20.17
C GLU A 138 -2.49 6.62 20.89
N PHE A 139 -3.66 6.90 20.29
CA PHE A 139 -4.96 6.51 20.85
C PHE A 139 -5.12 4.99 20.96
N THR A 140 -4.39 4.23 20.15
CA THR A 140 -4.45 2.75 20.20
C THR A 140 -3.63 2.16 21.33
N PHE A 141 -2.70 2.94 21.94
CA PHE A 141 -1.80 2.45 22.98
C PHE A 141 -2.53 2.01 24.25
N ASP A 142 -3.77 2.45 24.44
CA ASP A 142 -4.65 2.03 25.53
C ASP A 142 -5.09 0.56 25.42
N PHE A 143 -5.00 -0.06 24.23
CA PHE A 143 -5.47 -1.43 24.02
C PHE A 143 -4.58 -2.31 23.14
N CYS A 144 -3.72 -1.76 22.26
CA CYS A 144 -2.99 -2.58 21.28
C CYS A 144 -1.94 -3.51 21.90
N PHE A 145 -1.51 -3.23 23.13
CA PHE A 145 -0.58 -4.08 23.89
C PHE A 145 -1.28 -5.05 24.87
N GLU A 146 -2.61 -4.93 25.03
CA GLU A 146 -3.37 -5.84 25.89
C GLU A 146 -3.36 -7.28 25.32
N GLY A 147 -3.52 -8.25 26.21
CA GLY A 147 -3.46 -9.67 25.86
C GLY A 147 -2.05 -10.21 25.61
N ILE A 148 -1.00 -9.42 25.88
CA ILE A 148 0.41 -9.85 25.82
C ILE A 148 1.02 -9.76 27.22
N GLU A 149 1.65 -10.84 27.65
CA GLU A 149 2.32 -10.87 28.95
C GLU A 149 3.65 -10.12 28.94
N LYS A 150 4.01 -9.51 30.07
CA LYS A 150 5.31 -8.86 30.23
C LYS A 150 6.45 -9.87 30.05
N GLY A 151 7.53 -9.44 29.39
CA GLY A 151 8.64 -10.31 29.05
C GLY A 151 8.35 -11.28 27.91
N SER A 152 7.19 -11.22 27.24
CA SER A 152 6.94 -12.12 26.10
C SER A 152 7.89 -11.85 24.95
N VAL A 153 8.22 -12.89 24.19
CA VAL A 153 8.71 -12.73 22.82
C VAL A 153 7.58 -12.13 21.98
N VAL A 154 7.89 -11.15 21.14
CA VAL A 154 6.93 -10.49 20.25
C VAL A 154 7.46 -10.42 18.82
N ALA A 155 6.56 -10.27 17.85
CA ALA A 155 6.92 -10.02 16.47
C ALA A 155 6.35 -8.68 15.95
N VAL A 156 7.14 -7.96 15.16
CA VAL A 156 6.76 -6.71 14.49
C VAL A 156 7.25 -6.74 13.04
N SER A 157 6.70 -5.88 12.19
CA SER A 157 7.22 -5.68 10.84
C SER A 157 7.50 -4.22 10.53
N THR A 158 8.70 -3.94 10.04
CA THR A 158 9.06 -2.62 9.49
C THR A 158 8.68 -2.48 8.01
N TYR A 159 8.16 -3.52 7.35
CA TYR A 159 7.93 -3.53 5.90
C TYR A 159 7.08 -2.35 5.41
N MET A 160 5.94 -2.09 6.04
CA MET A 160 5.04 -0.98 5.68
C MET A 160 5.51 0.38 6.23
N ALA A 161 6.48 0.38 7.14
CA ALA A 161 7.08 1.59 7.71
C ALA A 161 8.30 2.06 6.91
N SER A 162 8.99 1.15 6.22
CA SER A 162 10.16 1.44 5.42
C SER A 162 9.81 2.18 4.13
N GLU A 163 10.80 2.81 3.52
CA GLU A 163 10.62 3.45 2.22
C GLU A 163 10.40 2.42 1.12
N HIS A 164 9.37 2.60 0.29
CA HIS A 164 9.11 1.77 -0.87
C HIS A 164 8.36 2.56 -1.94
N ASP A 165 8.50 2.17 -3.22
CA ASP A 165 7.70 2.71 -4.34
C ASP A 165 7.60 4.25 -4.41
N ASN A 166 8.72 4.94 -4.20
CA ASN A 166 8.79 6.41 -4.16
C ASN A 166 7.90 7.04 -3.08
N ARG A 167 7.77 6.35 -1.95
CA ARG A 167 7.15 6.86 -0.72
C ARG A 167 8.20 6.99 0.38
N GLU A 168 8.04 8.02 1.19
CA GLU A 168 8.82 8.24 2.41
C GLU A 168 8.56 7.13 3.43
N ALA A 169 9.51 6.90 4.32
CA ALA A 169 9.31 6.00 5.45
C ALA A 169 8.31 6.62 6.43
N GLN A 170 7.51 5.77 7.06
CA GLN A 170 6.64 6.12 8.18
C GLN A 170 7.35 5.86 9.52
N LYS A 171 8.65 6.21 9.60
CA LYS A 171 9.53 5.83 10.71
C LYS A 171 9.07 6.41 12.04
N GLU A 172 8.66 7.67 12.07
CA GLU A 172 8.23 8.34 13.31
C GLU A 172 7.01 7.65 13.93
N TRP A 173 6.01 7.32 13.10
CA TRP A 173 4.83 6.54 13.51
C TRP A 173 5.23 5.16 14.06
N PHE A 174 6.09 4.44 13.34
CA PHE A 174 6.52 3.12 13.77
C PHE A 174 7.27 3.20 15.10
N MET A 175 8.22 4.13 15.23
CA MET A 175 9.03 4.28 16.44
C MET A 175 8.21 4.71 17.66
N ALA A 176 7.16 5.52 17.49
CA ALA A 176 6.27 5.88 18.58
C ALA A 176 5.61 4.65 19.23
N GLY A 177 5.00 3.78 18.43
CA GLY A 177 4.39 2.56 18.96
C GLY A 177 5.40 1.50 19.36
N TYR A 178 6.54 1.41 18.68
CA TYR A 178 7.63 0.51 19.06
C TYR A 178 8.19 0.84 20.45
N ASN A 179 8.43 2.12 20.73
CA ASN A 179 8.93 2.54 22.04
C ASN A 179 7.90 2.33 23.15
N GLU A 180 6.61 2.56 22.87
CA GLU A 180 5.55 2.25 23.83
C GLU A 180 5.41 0.73 24.05
N MET A 181 5.58 -0.08 23.01
CA MET A 181 5.63 -1.54 23.10
C MET A 181 6.74 -1.99 24.06
N LEU A 182 7.96 -1.45 23.92
CA LEU A 182 9.08 -1.72 24.81
C LEU A 182 8.72 -1.39 26.27
N ARG A 183 8.09 -0.24 26.51
CA ARG A 183 7.70 0.22 27.85
C ARG A 183 6.62 -0.64 28.51
N ARG A 184 5.65 -1.12 27.71
CA ARG A 184 4.47 -1.85 28.22
C ARG A 184 4.73 -3.34 28.41
N ILE A 185 5.35 -3.96 27.40
CA ILE A 185 5.55 -5.40 27.33
C ILE A 185 6.92 -5.79 27.88
N GLU A 186 7.93 -4.91 27.83
CA GLU A 186 9.30 -5.23 28.26
C GLU A 186 9.79 -6.55 27.62
N PRO A 187 9.73 -6.70 26.28
CA PRO A 187 9.89 -7.98 25.61
C PRO A 187 11.30 -8.56 25.77
N GLU A 188 11.40 -9.88 26.00
CA GLU A 188 12.68 -10.59 26.10
C GLU A 188 13.41 -10.70 24.76
N LYS A 189 12.64 -10.82 23.67
CA LYS A 189 13.09 -10.87 22.27
C LYS A 189 12.04 -10.25 21.35
N ILE A 190 12.51 -9.64 20.27
CA ILE A 190 11.66 -8.97 19.28
C ILE A 190 12.03 -9.50 17.89
N ILE A 191 11.17 -10.34 17.31
CA ILE A 191 11.31 -10.76 15.91
C ILE A 191 10.95 -9.56 15.03
N CYS A 192 11.88 -9.12 14.19
CA CYS A 192 11.63 -8.04 13.23
C CYS A 192 11.59 -8.60 11.82
N TYR A 193 10.40 -8.59 11.21
CA TYR A 193 10.23 -8.93 9.79
C TYR A 193 10.50 -7.72 8.91
N ASN A 194 11.47 -7.86 8.00
CA ASN A 194 12.15 -6.80 7.25
C ASN A 194 13.26 -6.10 8.05
N THR A 195 14.05 -5.25 7.37
CA THR A 195 15.21 -4.54 7.93
C THR A 195 14.81 -3.67 9.14
N PRO A 196 15.41 -3.89 10.33
CA PRO A 196 15.20 -3.01 11.48
C PRO A 196 15.69 -1.58 11.20
N PHE A 197 15.01 -0.58 11.77
CA PHE A 197 15.55 0.78 11.78
C PHE A 197 16.74 0.88 12.74
N PRO A 198 17.76 1.70 12.45
CA PRO A 198 18.92 1.88 13.32
C PRO A 198 18.57 2.31 14.76
N GLU A 199 17.44 3.01 14.94
CA GLU A 199 16.96 3.48 16.24
C GLU A 199 16.22 2.43 17.07
N MET A 200 15.91 1.25 16.50
CA MET A 200 15.21 0.20 17.24
C MET A 200 16.12 -0.38 18.34
N GLN A 201 15.64 -0.33 19.58
CA GLN A 201 16.32 -0.85 20.76
C GLN A 201 15.74 -2.21 21.21
N GLY A 202 16.45 -2.91 22.10
CA GLY A 202 16.05 -4.20 22.65
C GLY A 202 16.76 -5.38 22.00
N ASN A 203 16.34 -6.59 22.37
CA ASN A 203 16.93 -7.84 21.86
C ASN A 203 16.26 -8.24 20.54
N ILE A 204 16.69 -7.61 19.45
CA ILE A 204 16.08 -7.78 18.12
C ILE A 204 16.65 -9.02 17.43
N VAL A 205 15.76 -9.89 16.97
CA VAL A 205 16.06 -11.01 16.08
C VAL A 205 15.64 -10.59 14.67
N PRO A 206 16.57 -10.11 13.82
CA PRO A 206 16.23 -9.71 12.46
C PRO A 206 15.94 -10.94 11.60
N VAL A 207 14.88 -10.88 10.82
CA VAL A 207 14.54 -11.92 9.84
C VAL A 207 14.97 -11.46 8.45
N ASP A 208 15.72 -12.32 7.75
CA ASP A 208 16.06 -12.10 6.35
C ASP A 208 14.77 -12.14 5.50
N TYR A 209 14.37 -10.95 5.03
CA TYR A 209 13.14 -10.76 4.25
C TYR A 209 13.19 -11.51 2.92
N GLU A 210 14.33 -11.51 2.22
CA GLU A 210 14.43 -12.14 0.91
C GLU A 210 14.39 -13.67 1.06
N ARG A 211 15.11 -14.25 2.03
CA ARG A 211 15.06 -15.71 2.29
C ARG A 211 13.73 -16.18 2.87
N SER A 212 13.00 -15.30 3.54
CA SER A 212 11.65 -15.55 4.06
C SER A 212 10.54 -15.14 3.07
N SER A 213 10.91 -14.58 1.92
CA SER A 213 10.00 -14.18 0.86
C SER A 213 9.72 -15.35 -0.09
N TRP A 214 8.50 -15.35 -0.64
CA TRP A 214 8.07 -16.31 -1.65
C TRP A 214 9.00 -16.38 -2.86
N ARG A 215 9.75 -15.31 -3.15
CA ARG A 215 10.66 -15.22 -4.30
C ARG A 215 11.77 -16.27 -4.29
N TYR A 216 12.21 -16.70 -3.10
CA TYR A 216 13.30 -17.66 -2.93
C TYR A 216 12.83 -19.01 -2.37
N MET A 217 11.52 -19.21 -2.28
CA MET A 217 10.94 -20.53 -2.05
C MET A 217 10.81 -21.20 -3.42
N SER A 218 11.68 -22.16 -3.71
CA SER A 218 11.71 -22.90 -4.98
C SER A 218 10.46 -23.77 -5.14
N TYR A 219 9.33 -23.15 -5.43
CA TYR A 219 8.14 -23.80 -5.94
C TYR A 219 8.01 -23.44 -7.42
N GLU A 220 8.44 -24.35 -8.29
CA GLU A 220 7.95 -24.37 -9.65
C GLU A 220 6.45 -24.66 -9.60
N ARG A 221 5.60 -23.63 -9.80
CA ARG A 221 4.34 -23.82 -10.54
C ARG A 221 3.71 -22.52 -10.99
N SER A 222 3.14 -22.63 -12.19
CA SER A 222 2.35 -21.67 -12.94
C SER A 222 1.45 -20.80 -12.07
N PHE A 223 1.69 -19.49 -12.11
CA PHE A 223 0.69 -18.47 -11.79
C PHE A 223 -0.59 -18.80 -12.57
N ARG A 224 -1.58 -19.44 -11.96
CA ARG A 224 -2.96 -19.28 -12.42
C ARG A 224 -3.34 -17.87 -12.02
N ARG A 225 -3.83 -17.07 -12.98
CA ARG A 225 -4.42 -15.73 -12.72
C ARG A 225 -5.28 -15.83 -11.46
N GLU A 226 -4.86 -15.16 -10.40
CA GLU A 226 -5.64 -15.04 -9.17
C GLU A 226 -6.89 -14.22 -9.53
N ASP A 227 -8.02 -14.89 -9.69
CA ASP A 227 -9.30 -14.24 -9.92
C ASP A 227 -9.76 -13.60 -8.61
N LEU A 228 -9.48 -12.31 -8.47
CA LEU A 228 -9.90 -11.52 -7.30
C LEU A 228 -11.42 -11.52 -7.13
N GLU A 229 -12.19 -11.91 -8.16
CA GLU A 229 -13.64 -12.11 -8.12
C GLU A 229 -14.05 -13.28 -7.21
N ALA A 230 -13.23 -14.32 -7.08
CA ALA A 230 -13.52 -15.48 -6.23
C ALA A 230 -13.50 -15.14 -4.72
N PHE A 231 -12.95 -13.98 -4.37
CA PHE A 231 -12.88 -13.46 -3.00
C PHE A 231 -13.92 -12.37 -2.73
N LYS A 232 -14.80 -12.08 -3.70
CA LYS A 232 -16.02 -11.30 -3.44
C LYS A 232 -16.87 -12.08 -2.45
N THR A 233 -17.15 -11.46 -1.31
CA THR A 233 -18.10 -12.02 -0.34
C THR A 233 -19.50 -11.86 -0.94
N GLY A 234 -20.07 -12.93 -1.51
CA GLY A 234 -21.41 -12.91 -2.09
C GLY A 234 -21.56 -13.70 -3.39
N GLY A 235 -21.14 -14.96 -3.42
CA GLY A 235 -21.54 -15.91 -4.45
C GLY A 235 -22.93 -16.49 -4.19
N ALA A 236 -23.97 -15.65 -4.15
CA ALA A 236 -25.36 -16.06 -4.31
C ALA A 236 -26.23 -14.84 -4.67
N THR A 237 -27.13 -15.07 -5.63
CA THR A 237 -28.16 -14.16 -6.14
C THR A 237 -28.82 -13.26 -5.10
N SER A 238 -28.98 -11.98 -5.48
CA SER A 238 -29.89 -10.97 -4.93
C SER A 238 -30.55 -11.28 -3.57
N GLY A 239 -29.99 -10.70 -2.52
CA GLY A 239 -30.65 -10.49 -1.24
C GLY A 239 -29.91 -9.39 -0.50
N ASN A 240 -30.56 -8.22 -0.34
CA ASN A 240 -30.03 -7.11 0.43
C ASN A 240 -29.70 -7.57 1.85
N TYR A 241 -28.41 -7.70 2.16
CA TYR A 241 -27.91 -7.75 3.53
C TYR A 241 -26.66 -6.87 3.65
N ASP A 242 -26.70 -5.97 4.63
CA ASP A 242 -25.69 -4.95 4.95
C ASP A 242 -24.41 -5.57 5.52
N THR A 243 -23.60 -6.20 4.67
CA THR A 243 -22.23 -6.62 5.05
C THR A 243 -21.18 -5.69 4.44
N ILE A 244 -20.56 -4.92 5.34
CA ILE A 244 -19.50 -3.94 5.14
C ILE A 244 -18.39 -4.52 4.22
N ALA A 245 -18.38 -4.09 2.95
CA ALA A 245 -17.44 -4.48 1.88
C ALA A 245 -15.99 -3.90 1.90
N PRO A 246 -15.55 -2.92 2.73
CA PRO A 246 -14.21 -2.33 2.65
C PRO A 246 -13.05 -3.18 3.21
N TYR A 247 -13.25 -4.43 3.67
CA TYR A 247 -12.20 -5.22 4.33
C TYR A 247 -11.17 -5.91 3.42
N LEU A 248 -11.07 -5.53 2.13
CA LEU A 248 -10.26 -6.28 1.15
C LEU A 248 -8.90 -5.65 0.78
N ILE A 249 -8.49 -4.54 1.43
CA ILE A 249 -7.24 -3.84 1.11
C ILE A 249 -6.44 -3.52 2.38
N GLY A 250 -6.16 -4.53 3.21
CA GLY A 250 -5.36 -4.40 4.42
C GLY A 250 -4.12 -5.28 4.39
N LYS A 251 -2.93 -4.72 4.61
CA LYS A 251 -1.69 -5.38 5.05
C LYS A 251 -0.97 -4.42 6.01
N GLY A 252 -0.71 -4.87 7.24
CA GLY A 252 0.17 -4.20 8.20
C GLY A 252 -0.44 -2.97 8.88
N GLY A 253 0.42 -2.02 9.28
CA GLY A 253 0.04 -0.78 9.96
C GLY A 253 0.51 0.47 9.21
N GLY A 254 0.28 1.64 9.81
CA GLY A 254 0.65 2.95 9.25
C GLY A 254 -0.50 3.55 8.45
N SER A 255 -0.22 4.49 7.56
CA SER A 255 -1.24 5.00 6.65
C SER A 255 -1.65 3.90 5.66
N ALA A 256 -2.95 3.73 5.46
CA ALA A 256 -3.52 2.90 4.40
C ALA A 256 -3.09 3.39 3.00
N TYR A 257 -2.72 4.66 2.89
CA TYR A 257 -2.17 5.24 1.68
C TYR A 257 -0.68 5.00 1.55
N GLY A 258 0.02 4.51 2.58
CA GLY A 258 1.48 4.43 2.65
C GLY A 258 2.12 5.77 3.01
N GLY A 259 3.45 5.81 3.03
CA GLY A 259 4.17 7.06 3.24
C GLY A 259 3.87 8.12 2.18
N LYS A 260 4.17 9.38 2.51
CA LYS A 260 4.02 10.52 1.60
C LYS A 260 4.86 10.30 0.35
N TRP A 261 4.38 10.78 -0.80
CA TRP A 261 5.16 10.74 -2.03
C TRP A 261 6.49 11.46 -1.88
N ARG A 262 7.52 10.92 -2.54
CA ARG A 262 8.81 11.59 -2.76
C ARG A 262 9.26 11.41 -4.21
N PRO A 263 10.08 12.33 -4.74
CA PRO A 263 10.63 12.18 -6.07
C PRO A 263 11.39 10.87 -6.26
N SER A 264 11.18 10.19 -7.38
CA SER A 264 11.93 8.97 -7.66
C SER A 264 13.40 9.27 -7.97
N PRO A 265 14.37 8.55 -7.38
CA PRO A 265 15.78 8.67 -7.78
C PRO A 265 16.01 8.14 -9.21
N LYS A 266 15.09 7.34 -9.75
CA LYS A 266 15.15 6.79 -11.10
C LYS A 266 14.51 7.70 -12.15
N LYS A 267 13.76 8.73 -11.74
CA LYS A 267 13.12 9.70 -12.63
C LYS A 267 13.53 11.12 -12.26
N PRO A 268 14.60 11.66 -12.88
CA PRO A 268 15.07 13.01 -12.59
C PRO A 268 13.98 14.09 -12.68
N GLU A 269 13.00 13.93 -13.57
CA GLU A 269 11.91 14.88 -13.72
C GLU A 269 11.05 15.04 -12.47
N ASP A 270 10.94 14.04 -11.60
CA ASP A 270 10.14 14.14 -10.37
C ASP A 270 10.69 15.23 -9.43
N GLN A 271 12.00 15.50 -9.51
CA GLN A 271 12.67 16.55 -8.71
C GLN A 271 12.15 17.95 -9.02
N ARG A 272 11.40 18.13 -10.12
CA ARG A 272 10.78 19.41 -10.46
C ARG A 272 9.68 19.81 -9.47
N PHE A 273 9.08 18.84 -8.78
CA PHE A 273 7.93 19.08 -7.90
C PHE A 273 8.31 19.65 -6.53
N LEU A 274 9.57 19.55 -6.11
CA LEU A 274 10.06 20.06 -4.82
C LEU A 274 11.22 21.03 -5.04
N GLY A 275 11.30 22.14 -4.30
CA GLY A 275 12.36 23.12 -4.47
C GLY A 275 12.33 24.26 -3.45
N LYS A 276 13.02 25.36 -3.75
CA LYS A 276 13.00 26.55 -2.89
C LYS A 276 11.77 27.42 -3.21
N PRO A 277 11.15 28.08 -2.22
CA PRO A 277 10.06 29.02 -2.46
C PRO A 277 10.39 30.05 -3.56
N GLY A 278 9.49 30.17 -4.53
CA GLY A 278 9.61 31.07 -5.68
C GLY A 278 10.46 30.54 -6.84
N GLU A 279 11.20 29.44 -6.67
CA GLU A 279 12.00 28.81 -7.73
C GLU A 279 11.11 28.44 -8.93
N ILE A 280 11.64 28.66 -10.14
CA ILE A 280 11.07 28.14 -11.37
C ILE A 280 12.02 27.09 -11.92
N LYS A 281 11.49 25.89 -12.10
CA LYS A 281 12.21 24.75 -12.67
C LYS A 281 11.76 24.53 -14.10
N THR A 282 12.72 24.40 -15.02
CA THR A 282 12.44 24.13 -16.42
C THR A 282 12.80 22.69 -16.74
N THR A 283 11.84 21.95 -17.29
CA THR A 283 12.02 20.58 -17.79
C THR A 283 11.72 20.57 -19.28
N TYR A 284 12.48 19.79 -20.06
CA TYR A 284 12.21 19.59 -21.49
C TYR A 284 11.68 18.18 -21.70
N LYS A 285 10.38 18.04 -21.91
CA LYS A 285 9.70 16.75 -22.09
C LYS A 285 9.48 16.53 -23.58
N ASN A 286 10.05 15.48 -24.16
CA ASN A 286 9.82 15.10 -25.56
C ASN A 286 9.77 16.28 -26.56
N GLY A 287 10.74 17.20 -26.49
CA GLY A 287 10.84 18.35 -27.40
C GLY A 287 9.97 19.57 -27.06
N TYR A 288 9.18 19.53 -25.98
CA TYR A 288 8.43 20.69 -25.47
C TYR A 288 8.91 21.09 -24.07
N ARG A 289 8.69 22.37 -23.72
CA ARG A 289 9.13 22.95 -22.44
C ARG A 289 8.01 22.84 -21.40
N VAL A 290 8.39 22.57 -20.15
CA VAL A 290 7.53 22.70 -18.97
C VAL A 290 8.21 23.59 -17.94
N GLU A 291 7.46 24.54 -17.38
CA GLU A 291 7.92 25.39 -16.28
C GLU A 291 7.12 25.09 -15.01
N THR A 292 7.79 24.62 -13.96
CA THR A 292 7.20 24.29 -12.66
C THR A 292 7.55 25.37 -11.65
N LYS A 293 6.53 26.04 -11.09
CA LYS A 293 6.70 27.08 -10.07
C LYS A 293 6.54 26.50 -8.67
N ILE A 294 7.52 26.77 -7.80
CA ILE A 294 7.51 26.32 -6.41
C ILE A 294 6.85 27.38 -5.50
N GLY A 295 5.87 26.93 -4.71
CA GLY A 295 5.16 27.72 -3.72
C GLY A 295 5.93 27.94 -2.42
N GLU A 296 5.30 28.63 -1.46
CA GLU A 296 5.93 29.01 -0.19
C GLU A 296 6.29 27.80 0.71
N ASP A 297 5.60 26.68 0.54
CA ASP A 297 5.83 25.42 1.27
C ASP A 297 6.94 24.54 0.64
N GLY A 298 7.60 25.03 -0.41
CA GLY A 298 8.65 24.30 -1.12
C GLY A 298 8.14 23.24 -2.11
N ARG A 299 6.83 23.19 -2.38
CA ARG A 299 6.22 22.26 -3.34
C ARG A 299 5.73 23.00 -4.58
N ALA A 300 5.62 22.28 -5.70
CA ALA A 300 5.06 22.84 -6.93
C ALA A 300 3.63 23.32 -6.70
N MET A 301 3.34 24.54 -7.12
CA MET A 301 1.99 25.12 -7.06
C MET A 301 1.32 25.20 -8.43
N VAL A 302 2.11 25.38 -9.50
CA VAL A 302 1.62 25.49 -10.89
C VAL A 302 2.67 24.92 -11.84
N GLU A 303 2.25 24.17 -12.84
CA GLU A 303 3.05 23.81 -14.01
C GLU A 303 2.49 24.48 -15.27
N ARG A 304 3.37 25.05 -16.10
CA ARG A 304 3.03 25.58 -17.43
C ARG A 304 3.58 24.66 -18.50
N HIS A 305 2.70 24.19 -19.37
CA HIS A 305 3.04 23.33 -20.49
C HIS A 305 3.06 24.13 -21.80
N TYR A 306 4.16 24.05 -22.55
CA TYR A 306 4.31 24.67 -23.87
C TYR A 306 4.03 23.65 -24.99
N THR A 307 2.89 22.98 -24.89
CA THR A 307 2.41 21.96 -25.84
C THR A 307 0.89 21.94 -25.84
N ASP A 308 0.29 21.38 -26.88
CA ASP A 308 -1.12 21.00 -26.92
C ASP A 308 -1.31 19.48 -26.80
N HIS A 309 -0.25 18.72 -26.51
CA HIS A 309 -0.25 17.25 -26.41
C HIS A 309 -0.89 16.55 -27.60
N LYS A 310 -0.82 17.20 -28.78
CA LYS A 310 -1.46 16.74 -30.02
C LYS A 310 -2.99 16.68 -29.93
N GLN A 311 -3.57 17.47 -29.01
CA GLN A 311 -4.99 17.65 -28.77
C GLN A 311 -5.37 19.16 -28.80
N PRO A 312 -5.20 19.87 -29.92
CA PRO A 312 -5.47 21.31 -30.02
C PRO A 312 -6.93 21.70 -29.72
N TRP A 313 -7.87 20.76 -29.74
CA TRP A 313 -9.27 20.98 -29.36
C TRP A 313 -9.50 20.94 -27.84
N ALA A 314 -8.53 20.45 -27.06
CA ALA A 314 -8.69 20.21 -25.62
C ALA A 314 -8.12 21.35 -24.77
N HIS A 315 -6.98 21.92 -25.16
CA HIS A 315 -6.34 23.01 -24.43
C HIS A 315 -5.44 23.89 -25.32
N THR A 316 -5.14 25.09 -24.84
CA THR A 316 -4.30 26.07 -25.53
C THR A 316 -2.82 25.73 -25.40
N ASN A 317 -1.98 26.34 -26.24
CA ASN A 317 -0.53 26.31 -26.10
C ASN A 317 0.01 27.75 -25.92
N PRO A 318 0.56 28.12 -24.76
CA PRO A 318 0.69 27.30 -23.55
C PRO A 318 -0.63 27.18 -22.75
N HIS A 319 -0.64 26.29 -21.76
CA HIS A 319 -1.68 26.16 -20.73
C HIS A 319 -1.05 25.85 -19.36
N ASP A 320 -1.79 26.11 -18.28
CA ASP A 320 -1.30 25.88 -16.91
C ASP A 320 -2.10 24.79 -16.20
N HIS A 321 -1.44 24.06 -15.31
CA HIS A 321 -2.05 23.15 -14.34
C HIS A 321 -1.73 23.65 -12.94
N THR A 322 -2.75 23.89 -12.12
CA THR A 322 -2.53 24.05 -10.67
C THR A 322 -2.14 22.69 -10.10
N ILE A 323 -1.12 22.62 -9.25
CA ILE A 323 -0.70 21.37 -8.60
C ILE A 323 -1.21 21.37 -7.16
N ARG A 324 -2.05 20.39 -6.85
CA ARG A 324 -2.58 20.17 -5.50
C ARG A 324 -1.79 19.08 -4.78
N TRP A 325 -1.80 19.15 -3.44
CA TRP A 325 -1.08 18.22 -2.55
C TRP A 325 -1.94 17.78 -1.36
N ASP A 326 -3.20 18.20 -1.31
CA ASP A 326 -4.18 17.95 -0.24
C ASP A 326 -4.81 16.54 -0.32
N ASN A 327 -4.12 15.60 -0.97
CA ASN A 327 -4.53 14.20 -0.98
C ASN A 327 -3.82 13.39 0.13
N PRO A 328 -4.46 12.32 0.65
CA PRO A 328 -3.90 11.55 1.76
C PRO A 328 -2.52 10.91 1.50
N ALA A 329 -2.18 10.64 0.23
CA ALA A 329 -0.90 10.06 -0.16
C ALA A 329 0.21 11.11 -0.38
N GLY A 330 -0.13 12.40 -0.32
CA GLY A 330 0.78 13.52 -0.57
C GLY A 330 1.38 13.55 -1.97
N PHE A 331 0.71 12.98 -2.98
CA PHE A 331 1.16 13.03 -4.38
C PHE A 331 0.97 14.44 -4.97
N PRO A 332 1.82 14.88 -5.92
CA PRO A 332 1.48 16.01 -6.77
C PRO A 332 0.26 15.65 -7.63
N ASP A 333 -0.77 16.48 -7.59
CA ASP A 333 -2.03 16.24 -8.30
C ASP A 333 -2.34 17.39 -9.27
N PRO A 334 -1.93 17.29 -10.56
CA PRO A 334 -2.22 18.28 -11.58
C PRO A 334 -3.73 18.42 -11.82
N GLN A 335 -4.25 19.61 -11.61
CA GLN A 335 -5.65 19.93 -11.84
C GLN A 335 -5.91 20.22 -13.33
N PRO A 336 -7.17 20.21 -13.80
CA PRO A 336 -7.50 20.43 -15.21
C PRO A 336 -6.86 21.70 -15.80
N ALA A 337 -6.53 21.63 -17.10
CA ALA A 337 -5.85 22.70 -17.81
C ALA A 337 -6.60 24.05 -17.73
N LEU A 338 -5.86 25.08 -17.35
CA LEU A 338 -6.25 26.49 -17.41
C LEU A 338 -5.81 27.05 -18.76
N ASN A 339 -6.79 27.33 -19.61
CA ASN A 339 -6.60 27.73 -20.99
C ASN A 339 -6.50 29.25 -21.16
N TYR A 340 -5.72 29.66 -22.14
CA TYR A 340 -5.40 31.06 -22.43
C TYR A 340 -5.63 31.39 -23.92
N PRO A 341 -6.90 31.46 -24.38
CA PRO A 341 -7.21 31.74 -25.79
C PRO A 341 -6.68 33.11 -26.25
N ASP A 342 -6.59 34.07 -25.32
CA ASP A 342 -6.12 35.44 -25.59
C ASP A 342 -4.63 35.65 -25.22
N GLY A 343 -3.89 34.56 -25.01
CA GLY A 343 -2.49 34.58 -24.60
C GLY A 343 -2.29 34.41 -23.10
N ALA A 344 -1.29 33.59 -22.73
CA ALA A 344 -1.03 33.28 -21.33
C ALA A 344 -0.40 34.46 -20.59
N PRO A 345 -0.79 34.72 -19.32
CA PRO A 345 -0.15 35.74 -18.51
C PRO A 345 1.33 35.39 -18.31
N GLU A 346 2.18 36.39 -18.09
CA GLU A 346 3.58 36.17 -17.75
C GLU A 346 3.68 35.20 -16.56
N PHE A 347 4.51 34.16 -16.68
CA PHE A 347 4.78 33.21 -15.60
C PHE A 347 5.71 33.89 -14.59
N LYS A 348 5.17 34.87 -13.85
CA LYS A 348 5.94 35.80 -13.03
C LYS A 348 6.73 35.08 -11.94
N GLN A 349 8.02 35.35 -11.89
CA GLN A 349 8.89 35.08 -10.74
C GLN A 349 8.42 35.91 -9.54
N PHE A 350 8.48 35.33 -8.32
CA PHE A 350 8.00 36.01 -7.11
C PHE A 350 8.79 37.30 -6.81
N ARG A 351 8.11 38.25 -6.15
CA ARG A 351 8.44 39.65 -5.81
C ARG A 351 9.92 40.06 -5.91
N GLY A 352 10.13 41.18 -6.62
CA GLY A 352 11.42 41.70 -7.09
C GLY A 352 12.55 41.87 -6.06
N MET A 353 13.75 41.98 -6.65
CA MET A 353 15.10 42.20 -6.10
C MET A 353 16.03 40.99 -5.93
N TYR A 354 15.60 39.76 -6.19
CA TYR A 354 16.53 38.64 -6.33
C TYR A 354 16.23 37.86 -7.61
N TYR A 355 17.20 37.82 -8.54
CA TYR A 355 17.15 36.92 -9.70
C TYR A 355 17.00 35.49 -9.17
N MET A 356 15.83 34.89 -9.37
CA MET A 356 15.57 33.53 -8.93
C MET A 356 16.34 32.56 -9.82
N LYS A 357 16.87 31.50 -9.21
CA LYS A 357 17.63 30.48 -9.92
C LYS A 357 16.67 29.72 -10.84
N ASN A 358 16.83 29.87 -12.16
CA ASN A 358 16.24 28.93 -13.10
C ASN A 358 17.04 27.63 -13.04
N THR A 359 16.39 26.56 -12.59
CA THR A 359 17.02 25.24 -12.52
C THR A 359 16.52 24.40 -13.69
N ILE A 360 17.44 23.90 -14.52
CA ILE A 360 17.12 22.93 -15.56
C ILE A 360 17.10 21.54 -14.92
N VAL A 361 15.96 20.85 -15.05
CA VAL A 361 15.80 19.46 -14.61
C VAL A 361 15.99 18.55 -15.82
N PRO A 362 16.86 17.51 -15.74
CA PRO A 362 17.03 16.57 -16.84
C PRO A 362 15.74 15.83 -17.17
N ALA A 363 15.50 15.62 -18.47
CA ALA A 363 14.40 14.81 -18.96
C ALA A 363 14.59 13.33 -18.62
N ASN A 364 13.49 12.61 -18.45
CA ASN A 364 13.46 11.17 -18.35
C ASN A 364 13.70 10.56 -19.73
N THR A 365 14.39 9.42 -19.75
CA THR A 365 14.41 8.52 -20.92
C THR A 365 13.08 7.78 -21.05
N TYR A 366 12.78 7.25 -22.24
CA TYR A 366 11.57 6.43 -22.44
C TYR A 366 11.51 5.22 -21.50
N GLU A 367 12.66 4.62 -21.19
CA GLU A 367 12.74 3.50 -20.24
C GLU A 367 12.39 3.95 -18.81
N GLN A 368 12.78 5.16 -18.41
CA GLN A 368 12.40 5.71 -17.10
C GLN A 368 10.92 6.07 -17.02
N ASN A 369 10.27 6.39 -18.15
CA ASN A 369 8.84 6.65 -18.23
C ASN A 369 7.99 5.36 -18.32
N ARG A 370 8.59 4.22 -18.66
CA ARG A 370 7.86 2.95 -18.84
C ARG A 370 7.04 2.58 -17.60
N PHE A 371 5.78 2.20 -17.81
CA PHE A 371 4.97 1.59 -16.75
C PHE A 371 5.43 0.16 -16.48
N ILE A 372 5.86 -0.13 -15.25
CA ILE A 372 6.34 -1.47 -14.89
C ILE A 372 5.15 -2.42 -14.63
N THR A 373 4.05 -1.88 -14.11
CA THR A 373 2.84 -2.66 -13.79
C THR A 373 1.58 -1.89 -14.15
N ILE A 374 0.45 -2.60 -14.27
CA ILE A 374 -0.87 -1.97 -14.38
C ILE A 374 -1.18 -1.09 -13.16
N SER A 375 -0.68 -1.46 -11.98
CA SER A 375 -0.88 -0.65 -10.76
C SER A 375 -0.17 0.70 -10.82
N ASP A 376 1.03 0.74 -11.40
CA ASP A 376 1.78 1.99 -11.66
C ASP A 376 0.97 2.90 -12.60
N PHE A 377 0.44 2.34 -13.71
CA PHE A 377 -0.46 3.08 -14.60
C PHE A 377 -1.72 3.59 -13.89
N LYS A 378 -2.42 2.75 -13.12
CA LYS A 378 -3.62 3.15 -12.37
C LYS A 378 -3.32 4.24 -11.34
N THR A 379 -2.13 4.22 -10.73
CA THR A 379 -1.69 5.25 -9.79
C THR A 379 -1.46 6.58 -10.50
N CYS A 380 -0.81 6.57 -11.67
CA CYS A 380 -0.66 7.74 -12.53
C CYS A 380 -2.03 8.35 -12.88
N MET A 381 -2.99 7.53 -13.31
CA MET A 381 -4.35 7.98 -13.63
C MET A 381 -5.13 8.53 -12.44
N ARG A 382 -4.96 7.93 -11.25
CA ARG A 382 -5.62 8.37 -10.00
C ARG A 382 -5.22 9.79 -9.60
N TRP A 383 -3.96 10.15 -9.87
CA TRP A 383 -3.39 11.47 -9.56
C TRP A 383 -3.32 12.37 -10.80
N HIS A 384 -4.26 12.20 -11.71
CA HIS A 384 -4.43 13.03 -12.91
C HIS A 384 -3.18 13.18 -13.76
N GLY A 385 -2.36 12.12 -13.82
CA GLY A 385 -1.18 12.08 -14.66
C GLY A 385 -1.56 12.12 -16.14
N GLU A 386 -0.88 12.97 -16.91
CA GLU A 386 -0.97 13.01 -18.37
C GLU A 386 0.08 12.06 -18.94
N VAL A 387 -0.26 11.37 -20.03
CA VAL A 387 0.59 10.33 -20.63
C VAL A 387 0.55 10.44 -22.15
N GLU A 388 1.71 10.44 -22.78
CA GLU A 388 1.84 10.23 -24.23
C GLU A 388 2.66 8.95 -24.47
N PHE A 389 2.16 8.06 -25.32
CA PHE A 389 2.85 6.80 -25.62
C PHE A 389 2.68 6.39 -27.09
N THR A 390 3.62 5.58 -27.58
CA THR A 390 3.50 4.95 -28.90
C THR A 390 3.28 3.46 -28.83
N TRP A 391 2.44 2.96 -29.73
CA TRP A 391 2.22 1.53 -29.97
C TRP A 391 2.01 1.30 -31.47
N ASN A 392 2.76 0.38 -32.07
CA ASN A 392 2.70 0.05 -33.50
C ASN A 392 2.75 1.29 -34.43
N GLY A 393 3.64 2.24 -34.12
CA GLY A 393 3.84 3.48 -34.89
C GLY A 393 2.74 4.54 -34.71
N SER A 394 1.69 4.24 -33.92
CA SER A 394 0.63 5.18 -33.58
C SER A 394 0.90 5.83 -32.23
N THR A 395 0.65 7.13 -32.12
CA THR A 395 0.81 7.88 -30.85
C THR A 395 -0.55 8.13 -30.21
N TYR A 396 -0.64 7.92 -28.91
CA TYR A 396 -1.85 8.11 -28.11
C TYR A 396 -1.57 9.08 -26.98
N SER A 397 -2.57 9.89 -26.65
CA SER A 397 -2.50 10.88 -25.56
C SER A 397 -3.60 10.58 -24.54
N ILE A 398 -3.24 10.64 -23.26
CA ILE A 398 -4.15 10.57 -22.13
C ILE A 398 -4.05 11.88 -21.35
N THR A 399 -5.18 12.58 -21.24
CA THR A 399 -5.31 13.85 -20.51
C THR A 399 -6.54 13.83 -19.60
N HIS A 400 -6.69 14.82 -18.73
CA HIS A 400 -7.83 14.88 -17.79
C HIS A 400 -8.67 16.12 -18.07
N ARG A 401 -9.95 15.92 -18.40
CA ARG A 401 -10.88 17.02 -18.69
C ARG A 401 -12.28 16.68 -18.22
N LYS A 402 -13.03 17.70 -17.77
CA LYS A 402 -14.42 17.56 -17.31
C LYS A 402 -14.60 16.47 -16.22
N GLY A 403 -13.58 16.28 -15.37
CA GLY A 403 -13.59 15.26 -14.31
C GLY A 403 -13.48 13.81 -14.81
N LYS A 404 -13.09 13.60 -16.08
CA LYS A 404 -12.92 12.28 -16.71
C LYS A 404 -11.51 12.13 -17.28
N ILE A 405 -11.10 10.89 -17.48
CA ILE A 405 -9.86 10.52 -18.14
C ILE A 405 -10.13 10.42 -19.64
N ALA A 406 -9.50 11.27 -20.44
CA ALA A 406 -9.64 11.31 -21.88
C ALA A 406 -8.48 10.56 -22.55
N ILE A 407 -8.76 9.55 -23.35
CA ILE A 407 -7.77 8.88 -24.20
C ILE A 407 -8.15 9.03 -25.67
N SER A 408 -7.19 9.37 -26.53
CA SER A 408 -7.41 9.42 -27.98
C SER A 408 -6.14 9.07 -28.75
N LEU A 409 -6.30 8.72 -30.03
CA LEU A 409 -5.21 8.75 -30.98
C LEU A 409 -4.81 10.22 -31.24
N SER A 410 -3.52 10.50 -31.37
CA SER A 410 -3.02 11.87 -31.57
C SER A 410 -3.64 12.53 -32.80
N TYR A 411 -4.04 13.80 -32.64
CA TYR A 411 -4.71 14.61 -33.67
C TYR A 411 -6.05 14.07 -34.20
N ARG A 412 -6.67 13.07 -33.55
CA ARG A 412 -7.95 12.48 -33.98
C ARG A 412 -9.01 12.55 -32.87
N GLN A 413 -9.69 13.68 -32.77
CA GLN A 413 -10.73 13.93 -31.77
C GLN A 413 -11.85 12.88 -31.82
N GLU A 414 -12.20 12.38 -33.00
CA GLU A 414 -13.25 11.38 -33.21
C GLU A 414 -12.95 10.02 -32.55
N THR A 415 -11.68 9.77 -32.19
CA THR A 415 -11.27 8.55 -31.47
C THR A 415 -11.34 8.72 -29.96
N GLU A 416 -11.65 9.91 -29.47
CA GLU A 416 -11.64 10.19 -28.05
C GLU A 416 -12.67 9.35 -27.28
N LYS A 417 -12.20 8.74 -26.19
CA LYS A 417 -13.04 8.13 -25.17
C LYS A 417 -12.83 8.84 -23.84
N LEU A 418 -13.95 9.26 -23.22
CA LEU A 418 -13.98 9.80 -21.87
C LEU A 418 -14.35 8.68 -20.89
N CYS A 419 -13.45 8.38 -19.97
CA CYS A 419 -13.55 7.29 -19.01
C CYS A 419 -13.71 7.83 -17.59
N ASP A 420 -14.52 7.16 -16.77
CA ASP A 420 -14.66 7.48 -15.34
C ASP A 420 -13.56 6.80 -14.50
N THR A 421 -12.97 5.72 -15.01
CA THR A 421 -11.98 4.92 -14.28
C THR A 421 -10.78 4.56 -15.15
N ALA A 422 -9.64 4.30 -14.51
CA ALA A 422 -8.45 3.81 -15.20
C ALA A 422 -8.67 2.43 -15.85
N ASP A 423 -9.59 1.61 -15.33
CA ASP A 423 -9.94 0.33 -15.95
C ASP A 423 -10.64 0.51 -17.30
N GLU A 424 -11.52 1.50 -17.43
CA GLU A 424 -12.17 1.81 -18.71
C GLU A 424 -11.18 2.35 -19.76
N VAL A 425 -10.12 3.04 -19.31
CA VAL A 425 -9.00 3.48 -20.17
C VAL A 425 -8.17 2.27 -20.62
N LEU A 426 -7.90 1.32 -19.71
CA LEU A 426 -7.19 0.08 -20.06
C LEU A 426 -7.95 -0.77 -21.09
N ASP A 427 -9.27 -0.63 -21.18
CA ASP A 427 -10.08 -1.33 -22.17
C ASP A 427 -10.14 -0.59 -23.53
N TYR A 428 -9.47 0.55 -23.68
CA TYR A 428 -9.34 1.26 -24.96
C TYR A 428 -8.48 0.47 -25.95
N MET A 429 -8.88 0.49 -27.23
CA MET A 429 -8.17 -0.21 -28.30
C MET A 429 -7.04 0.65 -28.87
N VAL A 430 -5.82 0.15 -28.82
CA VAL A 430 -4.63 0.76 -29.41
C VAL A 430 -4.20 -0.08 -30.62
N GLY A 431 -4.72 0.28 -31.80
CA GLY A 431 -4.63 -0.57 -32.99
C GLY A 431 -5.54 -1.80 -32.82
N SER A 432 -4.97 -3.00 -32.94
CA SER A 432 -5.68 -4.27 -32.74
C SER A 432 -5.69 -4.76 -31.30
N ASP A 433 -4.91 -4.14 -30.40
CA ASP A 433 -4.67 -4.62 -29.04
C ASP A 433 -5.44 -3.79 -28.01
N ARG A 434 -5.80 -4.38 -26.88
CA ARG A 434 -6.32 -3.63 -25.73
C ARG A 434 -5.16 -3.02 -24.96
N LEU A 435 -5.29 -1.77 -24.53
CA LEU A 435 -4.26 -1.09 -23.76
C LEU A 435 -3.82 -1.90 -22.53
N ARG A 436 -4.76 -2.57 -21.85
CA ARG A 436 -4.53 -3.47 -20.71
C ARG A 436 -3.44 -4.51 -20.96
N ASP A 437 -3.38 -5.04 -22.16
CA ASP A 437 -2.48 -6.15 -22.51
C ASP A 437 -1.08 -5.66 -22.91
N VAL A 438 -0.96 -4.38 -23.28
CA VAL A 438 0.27 -3.80 -23.83
C VAL A 438 0.85 -2.63 -23.03
N ILE A 439 0.15 -2.12 -22.01
CA ILE A 439 0.55 -0.89 -21.29
C ILE A 439 1.96 -0.94 -20.68
N THR A 440 2.47 -2.13 -20.32
CA THR A 440 3.84 -2.29 -19.80
C THR A 440 4.89 -2.49 -20.89
N GLN A 441 4.46 -2.51 -22.16
CA GLN A 441 5.27 -2.75 -23.36
C GLN A 441 5.28 -1.54 -24.29
N VAL A 442 4.31 -0.62 -24.17
CA VAL A 442 4.30 0.60 -24.97
C VAL A 442 5.53 1.46 -24.69
N THR A 443 5.96 2.19 -25.70
CA THR A 443 7.00 3.21 -25.49
C THR A 443 6.32 4.46 -24.94
N VAL A 444 6.39 4.64 -23.62
CA VAL A 444 5.91 5.85 -22.95
C VAL A 444 6.87 6.99 -23.30
N ILE A 445 6.38 7.90 -24.13
CA ILE A 445 7.15 9.05 -24.61
C ILE A 445 7.27 10.06 -23.48
N ASP A 446 6.16 10.32 -22.80
CA ASP A 446 6.08 11.27 -21.70
C ASP A 446 5.00 10.85 -20.70
N ARG A 447 5.24 11.14 -19.42
CA ARG A 447 4.21 11.10 -18.39
C ARG A 447 4.51 12.07 -17.25
N THR A 448 3.48 12.66 -16.64
CA THR A 448 3.69 13.66 -15.59
C THR A 448 4.00 13.08 -14.21
N ILE A 449 3.59 11.84 -13.91
CA ILE A 449 3.77 11.12 -12.61
C ILE A 449 4.16 9.65 -12.85
#